data_AF-A0A2S5X8R9-F1
#
_entry.id   AF-A0A2S5X8R9-F1
#
_cell.length_a   1.000
_cell.length_b   1.000
_cell.length_c   1.000
_cell.angle_alpha   90.00
_cell.angle_beta   90.00
_cell.angle_gamma   90.00
#
_symmetry.space_group_name_H-M   'P 1'
#
loop_
_entity.id
_entity.type
_entity.pdbx_description
1 polymer ?
#
loop_
_entity_poly.entity_id
_entity_poly.type
_entity_poly.pdbx_seq_one_letter_code
_entity_poly.pdbx_strand_id
1 'polypeptide(L)'
;MGILPIAIIILAVTFGVFAVGAIAGSWTRVWVREQTGTPLRKRFEGYHALSPDAFERLHAAFASGDPTRYVPLPEQTRGGDGVVFVWTADADQLAFVGMTWGSRRKTTRNAPLIVLSGRPFGDLDRALSAGLTVGRRRGD
;
A
#
# COMPACT_ATOMS: atom_id res chain seq x y z
N MET A 1 -7.69 36.54 -10.60
CA MET A 1 -8.09 35.17 -10.97
C MET A 1 -6.83 34.31 -11.04
N GLY A 2 -6.35 33.85 -9.88
CA GLY A 2 -5.09 33.10 -9.78
C GLY A 2 -5.36 31.61 -9.91
N ILE A 3 -4.91 31.01 -11.01
CA ILE A 3 -4.79 29.55 -11.11
C ILE A 3 -3.58 29.19 -10.24
N LEU A 4 -3.83 28.71 -9.01
CA LEU A 4 -2.77 28.25 -8.13
C LEU A 4 -2.10 27.03 -8.79
N PRO A 5 -0.80 27.04 -9.07
CA PRO A 5 -0.13 25.90 -9.70
C PRO A 5 -0.15 24.75 -8.69
N ILE A 6 -0.98 23.74 -8.96
CA ILE A 6 -0.92 22.45 -8.28
C ILE A 6 0.48 21.92 -8.55
N ALA A 7 1.34 21.97 -7.53
CA ALA A 7 2.70 21.50 -7.60
C ALA A 7 2.69 19.97 -7.77
N ILE A 8 2.67 19.53 -9.04
CA ILE A 8 2.90 18.16 -9.47
C ILE A 8 4.38 17.87 -9.25
N ILE A 9 4.73 17.27 -8.11
CA ILE A 9 6.11 16.92 -7.80
C ILE A 9 6.40 15.54 -8.41
N ILE A 10 7.27 15.54 -9.41
CA ILE A 10 7.78 14.38 -10.13
C ILE A 10 9.07 13.90 -9.42
N LEU A 11 9.17 12.62 -9.04
CA LEU A 11 10.44 11.99 -8.63
C LEU A 11 10.50 10.49 -8.94
N ALA A 12 10.76 10.13 -10.18
CA ALA A 12 11.01 8.75 -10.56
C ALA A 12 12.18 8.14 -9.77
N VAL A 13 12.26 6.80 -9.83
CA VAL A 13 13.39 5.94 -9.39
C VAL A 13 13.25 5.39 -7.96
N THR A 14 12.32 4.45 -7.77
CA THR A 14 12.45 3.17 -6.99
C THR A 14 11.17 2.31 -7.18
N PHE A 15 10.05 2.94 -7.53
CA PHE A 15 8.81 2.30 -7.95
C PHE A 15 8.72 2.42 -9.48
N GLY A 16 8.56 1.32 -10.22
CA GLY A 16 8.39 1.37 -11.67
C GLY A 16 7.32 2.39 -12.05
N VAL A 17 7.75 3.54 -12.56
CA VAL A 17 6.94 4.71 -12.90
C VAL A 17 6.07 5.24 -11.75
N PHE A 18 6.69 5.68 -10.64
CA PHE A 18 6.04 6.63 -9.73
C PHE A 18 7.01 7.73 -9.28
N ALA A 19 6.51 8.95 -9.31
CA ALA A 19 7.12 10.14 -8.78
C ALA A 19 7.02 10.23 -7.24
N VAL A 20 8.08 9.86 -6.52
CA VAL A 20 8.20 9.79 -5.05
C VAL A 20 8.56 11.13 -4.41
N GLY A 21 7.56 11.93 -4.01
CA GLY A 21 7.77 13.14 -3.21
C GLY A 21 7.23 13.03 -1.78
N ALA A 22 8.11 12.71 -0.81
CA ALA A 22 7.94 12.94 0.65
C ALA A 22 6.88 12.10 1.41
N ILE A 23 7.28 10.89 1.83
CA ILE A 23 6.69 10.17 2.96
C ILE A 23 7.15 10.87 4.26
N ALA A 24 6.37 11.86 4.75
CA ALA A 24 6.32 12.28 6.16
C ALA A 24 5.44 13.53 6.44
N GLY A 25 4.96 14.28 5.43
CA GLY A 25 4.55 15.67 5.70
C GLY A 25 3.34 16.25 4.96
N SER A 26 2.44 15.45 4.39
CA SER A 26 1.25 16.04 3.75
C SER A 26 0.00 15.20 3.92
N TRP A 27 -0.84 15.62 4.87
CA TRP A 27 -2.21 15.12 5.06
C TRP A 27 -3.21 15.74 4.07
N THR A 28 -2.77 16.65 3.19
CA THR A 28 -3.63 17.44 2.28
C THR A 28 -3.42 17.15 0.79
N ARG A 29 -2.49 16.26 0.41
CA ARG A 29 -2.19 15.97 -1.00
C ARG A 29 -2.89 14.70 -1.47
N VAL A 30 -3.79 14.84 -2.45
CA VAL A 30 -4.37 13.73 -3.20
C VAL A 30 -3.34 13.26 -4.21
N TRP A 31 -2.91 12.01 -4.08
CA TRP A 31 -2.03 11.36 -5.03
C TRP A 31 -2.84 11.02 -6.28
N VAL A 32 -2.29 11.20 -7.47
CA VAL A 32 -2.99 10.88 -8.72
C VAL A 32 -2.09 10.01 -9.61
N ARG A 33 -2.69 9.12 -10.39
CA ARG A 33 -1.98 8.40 -11.46
C ARG A 33 -1.64 9.39 -12.56
N GLU A 34 -0.37 9.51 -12.88
CA GLU A 34 0.12 10.43 -13.92
C GLU A 34 -0.55 10.17 -15.28
N GLN A 35 -0.76 8.89 -15.63
CA GLN A 35 -1.29 8.49 -16.92
C GLN A 35 -2.77 8.87 -17.14
N THR A 36 -3.57 8.85 -16.07
CA THR A 36 -5.05 8.96 -16.17
C THR A 36 -5.63 10.11 -15.35
N GLY A 37 -4.85 10.72 -14.46
CA GLY A 37 -5.33 11.67 -13.46
C GLY A 37 -6.12 11.03 -12.32
N THR A 38 -6.28 9.71 -12.29
CA THR A 38 -7.12 9.02 -11.30
C THR A 38 -6.53 9.15 -9.90
N PRO A 39 -7.30 9.62 -8.90
CA PRO A 39 -6.80 9.76 -7.54
C PRO A 39 -6.55 8.39 -6.89
N LEU A 40 -5.41 8.29 -6.22
CA LEU A 40 -5.06 7.18 -5.35
C LEU A 40 -5.62 7.43 -3.95
N ARG A 41 -6.33 6.43 -3.44
CA ARG A 41 -6.85 6.40 -2.08
C ARG A 41 -6.04 5.39 -1.25
N LYS A 42 -5.51 5.83 -0.12
CA LYS A 42 -4.95 4.91 0.86
C LYS A 42 -6.09 4.13 1.52
N ARG A 43 -6.07 2.80 1.38
CA ARG A 43 -7.09 1.90 1.91
C ARG A 43 -6.61 1.13 3.13
N PHE A 44 -5.30 0.91 3.25
CA PHE A 44 -4.73 0.18 4.38
C PHE A 44 -3.30 0.65 4.70
N GLU A 45 -3.00 0.65 6.00
CA GLU A 45 -1.64 0.66 6.56
C GLU A 45 -1.64 -0.23 7.81
N GLY A 46 -0.70 -1.16 7.88
CA GLY A 46 -0.54 -2.07 9.00
C GLY A 46 0.92 -2.34 9.30
N TYR A 47 1.28 -2.28 10.58
CA TYR A 47 2.59 -2.67 11.09
C TYR A 47 2.48 -4.07 11.67
N HIS A 48 3.44 -4.94 11.33
CA HIS A 48 3.41 -6.36 11.64
C HIS A 48 4.79 -6.81 12.13
N ALA A 49 4.83 -7.60 13.20
CA ALA A 49 6.05 -8.27 13.64
C ALA A 49 6.36 -9.44 12.69
N LEU A 50 7.11 -9.17 11.62
CA LEU A 50 7.48 -10.15 10.60
C LEU A 50 8.96 -10.51 10.71
N SER A 51 9.28 -11.81 10.59
CA SER A 51 10.64 -12.23 10.23
C SER A 51 10.91 -11.93 8.74
N PRO A 52 12.18 -11.90 8.28
CA PRO A 52 12.49 -11.73 6.86
C PRO A 52 11.75 -12.74 5.96
N ASP A 53 11.74 -14.01 6.33
CA ASP A 53 11.07 -15.05 5.54
C ASP A 53 9.54 -14.88 5.53
N ALA A 54 8.96 -14.43 6.66
CA ALA A 54 7.53 -14.15 6.73
C ALA A 54 7.15 -12.95 5.85
N PHE A 55 8.02 -11.95 5.76
CA PHE A 55 7.85 -10.80 4.87
C PHE A 55 7.84 -11.22 3.40
N GLU A 56 8.83 -12.01 2.97
CA GLU A 56 8.89 -12.51 1.58
C GLU A 56 7.69 -13.42 1.23
N ARG A 57 7.27 -14.29 2.16
CA ARG A 57 6.08 -15.12 1.96
C ARG A 57 4.80 -14.28 1.84
N LEU A 58 4.66 -13.24 2.65
CA LEU A 58 3.51 -12.35 2.59
C LEU A 58 3.50 -11.55 1.28
N HIS A 59 4.68 -11.11 0.81
CA HIS A 59 4.81 -10.46 -0.49
C HIS A 59 4.38 -11.39 -1.63
N ALA A 60 4.88 -12.62 -1.64
CA ALA A 60 4.47 -13.62 -2.62
C ALA A 60 2.96 -13.95 -2.56
N ALA A 61 2.37 -13.93 -1.36
CA ALA A 61 0.94 -14.12 -1.19
C ALA A 61 0.13 -12.99 -1.84
N PHE A 62 0.49 -11.73 -1.60
CA PHE A 62 -0.14 -10.60 -2.30
C PHE A 62 0.10 -10.63 -3.81
N ALA A 63 1.31 -10.97 -4.25
CA ALA A 63 1.67 -11.04 -5.67
C ALA A 63 0.86 -12.10 -6.43
N SER A 64 0.36 -13.12 -5.74
CA SER A 64 -0.52 -14.13 -6.35
C SER A 64 -1.92 -13.59 -6.70
N GLY A 65 -2.34 -12.47 -6.09
CA GLY A 65 -3.67 -11.90 -6.25
C GLY A 65 -4.80 -12.68 -5.57
N ASP A 66 -4.51 -13.79 -4.88
CA ASP A 66 -5.49 -14.62 -4.20
C ASP A 66 -5.67 -14.21 -2.73
N PRO A 67 -6.82 -13.66 -2.32
CA PRO A 67 -7.05 -13.22 -0.95
C PRO A 67 -6.96 -14.34 0.08
N THR A 68 -7.22 -15.60 -0.28
CA THR A 68 -7.12 -16.71 0.66
C THR A 68 -5.70 -16.95 1.17
N ARG A 69 -4.69 -16.38 0.48
CA ARG A 69 -3.27 -16.55 0.81
C ARG A 69 -2.72 -15.46 1.71
N TYR A 70 -3.38 -14.30 1.78
CA TYR A 70 -2.95 -13.15 2.60
C TYR A 70 -4.02 -12.67 3.59
N VAL A 71 -5.23 -13.22 3.55
CA VAL A 71 -6.30 -12.95 4.52
C VAL A 71 -6.50 -14.17 5.45
N PRO A 72 -6.54 -13.97 6.77
CA PRO A 72 -6.25 -12.70 7.44
C PRO A 72 -4.75 -12.37 7.38
N LEU A 73 -4.45 -11.07 7.36
CA LEU A 73 -3.10 -10.59 7.57
C LEU A 73 -2.63 -10.97 8.98
N PRO A 74 -1.31 -11.15 9.17
CA PRO A 74 -0.72 -11.27 10.49
C PRO A 74 -1.20 -10.17 11.43
N GLU A 75 -1.22 -10.44 12.74
CA GLU A 75 -1.66 -9.46 13.73
C GLU A 75 -0.85 -8.15 13.61
N GLN A 76 -1.53 -7.03 13.84
CA GLN A 76 -0.85 -5.74 13.83
C GLN A 76 -0.11 -5.52 15.15
N THR A 77 1.19 -5.26 15.06
CA THR A 77 2.04 -4.97 16.22
C THR A 77 2.54 -3.53 16.13
N ARG A 78 2.27 -2.73 17.16
CA ARG A 78 2.80 -1.35 17.22
C ARG A 78 4.33 -1.39 17.19
N GLY A 79 4.92 -0.67 16.23
CA GLY A 79 6.38 -0.68 16.04
C GLY A 79 6.92 -1.97 15.43
N GLY A 80 6.06 -2.80 14.82
CA GLY A 80 6.48 -3.98 14.09
C GLY A 80 7.41 -3.63 12.91
N ASP A 81 8.32 -4.55 12.61
CA ASP A 81 9.38 -4.33 11.62
C ASP A 81 8.89 -4.43 10.18
N GLY A 82 7.73 -5.04 9.94
CA GLY A 82 7.09 -5.12 8.63
C GLY A 82 5.96 -4.11 8.49
N VAL A 83 5.88 -3.44 7.35
CA VAL A 83 4.78 -2.52 7.03
C VAL A 83 4.16 -2.91 5.70
N VAL A 84 2.82 -3.01 5.68
CA VAL A 84 2.03 -3.21 4.47
C VAL A 84 1.19 -1.97 4.24
N PHE A 85 1.24 -1.46 3.03
CA PHE A 85 0.42 -0.36 2.56
C PHE A 85 -0.39 -0.77 1.34
N VAL A 86 -1.65 -0.38 1.30
CA VAL A 86 -2.50 -0.59 0.12
C VAL A 86 -3.12 0.72 -0.32
N TRP A 87 -2.91 1.06 -1.59
CA TRP A 87 -3.57 2.16 -2.28
C TRP A 87 -4.38 1.66 -3.45
N THR A 88 -5.48 2.33 -3.76
CA THR A 88 -6.33 2.00 -4.91
C THR A 88 -6.55 3.22 -5.81
N ALA A 89 -6.52 3.00 -7.11
CA ALA A 89 -7.04 3.91 -8.14
C ALA A 89 -8.36 3.32 -8.63
N ASP A 90 -9.45 3.60 -7.90
CA ASP A 90 -10.73 2.91 -8.06
C ASP A 90 -11.30 3.03 -9.49
N ALA A 91 -11.17 4.21 -10.11
CA ALA A 91 -11.64 4.45 -11.48
C ALA A 91 -10.90 3.61 -12.53
N ASP A 92 -9.64 3.26 -12.26
CA ASP A 92 -8.81 2.45 -13.15
C ASP A 92 -8.81 0.96 -12.76
N GLN A 93 -9.53 0.59 -11.68
CA GLN A 93 -9.54 -0.75 -11.12
C GLN A 93 -8.13 -1.30 -10.83
N LEU A 94 -7.29 -0.45 -10.22
CA LEU A 94 -5.93 -0.80 -9.84
C LEU A 94 -5.73 -0.71 -8.34
N ALA A 95 -5.01 -1.68 -7.79
CA ALA A 95 -4.46 -1.62 -6.45
C ALA A 95 -2.94 -1.73 -6.48
N PHE A 96 -2.31 -1.00 -5.57
CA PHE A 96 -0.88 -0.93 -5.38
C PHE A 96 -0.58 -1.39 -3.96
N VAL A 97 0.15 -2.49 -3.82
CA VAL A 97 0.56 -3.03 -2.53
C VAL A 97 2.05 -2.76 -2.34
N GLY A 98 2.36 -1.91 -1.38
CA GLY A 98 3.72 -1.61 -0.95
C GLY A 98 4.05 -2.39 0.32
N MET A 99 5.25 -2.96 0.38
CA MET A 99 5.72 -3.69 1.56
C MET A 99 7.15 -3.28 1.90
N THR A 100 7.38 -3.04 3.18
CA THR A 100 8.68 -2.63 3.73
C THR A 100 9.01 -3.47 4.96
N TRP A 101 10.28 -3.82 5.16
CA TRP A 101 10.75 -4.57 6.33
C TRP A 101 12.05 -4.00 6.91
N GLY A 102 12.14 -3.89 8.23
CA GLY A 102 13.35 -3.54 8.98
C GLY A 102 13.16 -2.39 9.97
N SER A 103 13.73 -2.55 11.17
CA SER A 103 13.47 -1.73 12.36
C SER A 103 14.09 -0.32 12.37
N ARG A 104 14.97 0.03 11.41
CA ARG A 104 15.64 1.34 11.36
C ARG A 104 15.96 1.73 9.92
N ARG A 105 15.90 3.05 9.62
CA ARG A 105 16.11 3.68 8.30
C ARG A 105 17.35 3.20 7.49
N LYS A 106 18.33 2.54 8.12
CA LYS A 106 19.54 2.02 7.45
C LYS A 106 19.46 0.56 7.01
N THR A 107 18.47 -0.20 7.49
CA THR A 107 18.29 -1.63 7.16
C THR A 107 16.92 -1.91 6.52
N THR A 108 16.22 -0.85 6.13
CA THR A 108 14.90 -0.91 5.50
C THR A 108 15.01 -1.55 4.13
N ARG A 109 14.38 -2.73 3.97
CA ARG A 109 14.19 -3.41 2.70
C ARG A 109 12.81 -3.06 2.16
N ASN A 110 12.76 -2.57 0.93
CA ASN A 110 11.50 -2.37 0.22
C ASN A 110 11.32 -3.54 -0.76
N ALA A 111 10.19 -4.21 -0.69
CA ALA A 111 9.85 -5.23 -1.67
C ALA A 111 9.43 -4.58 -3.00
N PRO A 112 9.53 -5.30 -4.13
CA PRO A 112 8.98 -4.85 -5.40
C PRO A 112 7.49 -4.48 -5.25
N LEU A 113 7.07 -3.39 -5.90
CA LEU A 113 5.66 -2.98 -5.87
C LEU A 113 4.79 -4.04 -6.55
N ILE A 114 3.72 -4.45 -5.90
CA ILE A 114 2.71 -5.32 -6.49
C ILE A 114 1.60 -4.45 -7.05
N VAL A 115 1.28 -4.66 -8.32
CA VAL A 115 0.15 -4.02 -9.01
C VAL A 115 -0.90 -5.08 -9.30
N LEU A 116 -2.09 -4.91 -8.74
CA LEU A 116 -3.23 -5.79 -8.99
C LEU A 116 -4.25 -5.05 -9.84
N SER A 117 -4.81 -5.74 -10.84
CA SER A 117 -5.81 -5.23 -11.76
C SER A 117 -6.91 -6.26 -11.99
N GLY A 118 -8.06 -5.84 -12.52
CA GLY A 118 -9.15 -6.74 -12.88
C GLY A 118 -9.65 -7.58 -11.70
N ARG A 119 -9.70 -8.92 -11.86
CA ARG A 119 -10.20 -9.83 -10.80
C ARG A 119 -9.39 -9.72 -9.49
N PRO A 120 -8.06 -9.81 -9.47
CA PRO A 120 -7.25 -9.56 -8.27
C PRO A 120 -7.53 -8.22 -7.57
N PHE A 121 -7.80 -7.15 -8.32
CA PHE A 121 -8.21 -5.88 -7.73
C PHE A 121 -9.57 -6.00 -7.01
N GLY A 122 -10.58 -6.55 -7.68
CA GLY A 122 -11.93 -6.69 -7.10
C GLY A 122 -11.94 -7.61 -5.87
N ASP A 123 -11.12 -8.66 -5.87
CA ASP A 123 -10.97 -9.57 -4.74
C ASP A 123 -10.29 -8.89 -3.54
N LEU A 124 -9.23 -8.09 -3.78
CA LEU A 124 -8.60 -7.28 -2.75
C LEU A 124 -9.53 -6.19 -2.20
N ASP A 125 -10.28 -5.49 -3.06
CA ASP A 125 -11.21 -4.44 -2.62
C ASP A 125 -12.33 -4.99 -1.73
N ARG A 126 -12.84 -6.18 -2.06
CA ARG A 126 -13.79 -6.90 -1.20
C ARG A 126 -13.17 -7.25 0.15
N ALA A 127 -11.93 -7.75 0.15
CA ALA A 127 -11.20 -8.08 1.38
C ALA A 127 -10.92 -6.84 2.24
N LEU A 128 -10.54 -5.71 1.62
CA LEU A 128 -10.35 -4.42 2.29
C LEU A 128 -11.64 -3.92 2.94
N SER A 129 -12.77 -4.11 2.27
CA SER A 129 -14.08 -3.70 2.76
C SER A 129 -14.58 -4.59 3.91
N ALA A 130 -14.26 -5.89 3.89
CA ALA A 130 -14.56 -6.83 4.96
C ALA A 130 -13.60 -6.69 6.17
N GLY A 131 -12.40 -6.15 5.94
CA GLY A 131 -11.32 -6.05 6.91
C GLY A 131 -10.24 -7.11 6.65
N LEU A 132 -8.98 -6.66 6.52
CA LEU A 132 -7.85 -7.55 6.20
C LEU A 132 -7.25 -8.26 7.42
N THR A 133 -7.49 -7.78 8.65
CA THR A 133 -6.88 -8.31 9.87
C THR A 133 -7.92 -9.00 10.75
N VAL A 134 -7.51 -10.01 11.52
CA VAL A 134 -8.35 -10.56 12.60
C VAL A 134 -8.45 -9.51 13.70
N GLY A 135 -9.56 -8.77 13.74
CA GLY A 135 -9.95 -7.98 14.92
C GLY A 135 -9.33 -6.59 15.06
N ARG A 136 -10.08 -5.58 14.63
CA ARG A 136 -10.31 -4.41 15.48
C ARG A 136 -11.82 -4.17 15.48
N ARG A 137 -12.51 -4.59 16.54
CA ARG A 137 -13.85 -4.05 16.80
C ARG A 137 -13.68 -2.53 16.91
N ARG A 138 -14.44 -1.80 16.12
CA ARG A 138 -14.62 -0.37 16.32
C ARG A 138 -15.49 -0.23 17.57
N GLY A 139 -14.92 0.27 18.66
CA GLY A 139 -15.64 0.53 19.91
C GLY A 139 -14.96 -0.11 21.11
N ASP A 140 -14.10 0.68 21.76
CA ASP A 140 -14.06 0.94 23.20
C ASP A 140 -13.62 2.39 23.39
#